data_AF-A0A9E5PDM5-F1
#
_entry.id   AF-A0A9E5PDM5-F1
#
_cell.length_a   1.000
_cell.length_b   1.000
_cell.length_c   1.000
_cell.angle_alpha   90.00
_cell.angle_beta   90.00
_cell.angle_gamma   90.00
#
_symmetry.space_group_name_H-M   'P 1'
#
loop_
_entity.id
_entity.type
_entity.pdbx_description
1 polymer ?
#
loop_
_entity_poly.entity_id
_entity_poly.type
_entity_poly.pdbx_seq_one_letter_code
_entity_poly.pdbx_strand_id
1 'polypeptide(L)'
;MNAVTLMRIEFPSRIFTITLALFALLAIGCAHQPPIGNLSGRSDDLQAIVDEGLQLAQRLGPSRVLVVFDLDNTLFAMEQGLGSDQWYEWQKAAAALDPCDARVVADRFAVQGALYFASAMRPTQPDAAMQLRRLQDAGVPVIALTSRGVVYRLQTFRELRRNGFDFRRSAIGPEGGWPDTFT
;
A
#
# COMPACT_ATOMS: atom_id res chain seq x y z
N MET A 1 -32.15 23.11 -45.34
CA MET A 1 -32.47 21.68 -45.17
C MET A 1 -31.54 20.91 -46.08
N ASN A 2 -30.51 20.27 -45.55
CA ASN A 2 -29.53 19.51 -46.35
C ASN A 2 -29.85 18.03 -46.23
N ALA A 3 -30.07 17.40 -47.38
CA ALA A 3 -30.47 16.00 -47.51
C ALA A 3 -29.25 15.07 -47.51
N VAL A 4 -29.42 13.87 -46.93
CA VAL A 4 -28.50 12.74 -47.09
C VAL A 4 -29.30 11.58 -47.67
N THR A 5 -28.85 11.10 -48.83
CA THR A 5 -29.42 9.97 -49.58
C THR A 5 -28.80 8.66 -49.09
N LEU A 6 -29.63 7.68 -48.75
CA LEU A 6 -29.21 6.29 -48.50
C LEU A 6 -29.63 5.41 -49.69
N MET A 7 -28.66 4.77 -50.31
CA MET A 7 -28.83 3.86 -51.44
C MET A 7 -29.17 2.46 -50.93
N ARG A 8 -30.28 1.91 -51.38
CA ARG A 8 -30.76 0.55 -51.06
C ARG A 8 -30.22 -0.43 -52.12
N ILE A 9 -29.53 -1.48 -51.69
CA ILE A 9 -29.14 -2.60 -52.56
C ILE A 9 -30.11 -3.74 -52.27
N GLU A 10 -30.83 -4.21 -53.29
CA GLU A 10 -31.74 -5.36 -53.21
C GLU A 10 -31.05 -6.61 -53.79
N PHE A 11 -31.03 -7.70 -53.02
CA PHE A 11 -30.65 -9.03 -53.50
C PHE A 11 -31.87 -9.96 -53.46
N PRO A 12 -32.09 -10.80 -54.49
CA PRO A 12 -33.28 -11.64 -54.57
C PRO A 12 -33.20 -12.84 -53.63
N SER A 13 -34.38 -13.19 -53.13
CA SER A 13 -34.69 -14.15 -52.10
C SER A 13 -34.56 -15.61 -52.53
N ARG A 14 -33.84 -16.41 -51.73
CA ARG A 14 -34.06 -17.86 -51.61
C ARG A 14 -33.85 -18.32 -50.16
N ILE A 15 -34.99 -18.58 -49.51
CA ILE A 15 -35.28 -19.61 -48.50
C ILE A 15 -34.07 -20.16 -47.71
N PHE A 16 -33.93 -19.71 -46.45
CA PHE A 16 -33.51 -20.59 -45.35
C PHE A 16 -34.04 -20.04 -44.02
N THR A 17 -35.14 -20.61 -43.56
CA THR A 17 -35.56 -20.58 -42.15
C THR A 17 -34.48 -21.30 -41.34
N ILE A 18 -33.85 -20.65 -40.37
CA ILE A 18 -33.31 -21.21 -39.10
C ILE A 18 -32.58 -20.08 -38.32
N THR A 19 -33.15 -19.74 -37.16
CA THR A 19 -32.57 -19.01 -36.00
C THR A 19 -32.00 -17.61 -36.20
N LEU A 20 -32.91 -16.64 -36.17
CA LEU A 20 -32.68 -15.29 -35.68
C LEU A 20 -32.55 -15.30 -34.13
N ALA A 21 -31.39 -15.68 -33.58
CA ALA A 21 -31.16 -15.64 -32.13
C ALA A 21 -29.67 -15.60 -31.71
N LEU A 22 -28.81 -14.85 -32.41
CA LEU A 22 -27.40 -14.73 -31.99
C LEU A 22 -26.79 -13.34 -32.22
N PHE A 23 -27.58 -12.27 -32.12
CA PHE A 23 -27.10 -10.89 -32.21
C PHE A 23 -27.59 -9.97 -31.07
N ALA A 24 -28.00 -10.54 -29.93
CA ALA A 24 -28.50 -9.81 -28.76
C ALA A 24 -27.65 -10.00 -27.49
N LEU A 25 -26.35 -10.33 -27.62
CA LEU A 25 -25.43 -10.51 -26.49
C LEU A 25 -24.19 -9.60 -26.52
N LEU A 26 -24.19 -8.57 -27.38
CA LEU A 26 -23.25 -7.44 -27.31
C LEU A 26 -23.91 -6.21 -26.67
N ALA A 27 -24.84 -6.41 -25.74
CA ALA A 27 -25.12 -5.40 -24.74
C ALA A 27 -23.88 -5.33 -23.83
N ILE A 28 -22.91 -4.52 -24.26
CA ILE A 28 -21.87 -3.98 -23.38
C ILE A 28 -22.63 -3.12 -22.38
N GLY A 29 -23.16 -3.78 -21.34
CA GLY A 29 -23.60 -3.09 -20.15
C GLY A 29 -22.37 -2.40 -19.61
N CYS A 30 -22.29 -1.09 -19.77
CA CYS A 30 -21.46 -0.27 -18.91
C CYS A 30 -21.96 -0.53 -17.49
N ALA A 31 -21.41 -1.54 -16.83
CA ALA A 31 -21.66 -1.77 -15.42
C ALA A 31 -21.22 -0.49 -14.72
N HIS A 32 -22.19 0.31 -14.28
CA HIS A 32 -21.94 1.50 -13.50
C HIS A 32 -21.30 1.03 -12.19
N GLN A 33 -19.97 1.08 -12.13
CA GLN A 33 -19.26 0.77 -10.90
C GLN A 33 -19.68 1.84 -9.89
N PRO A 34 -20.23 1.45 -8.72
CA PRO A 34 -20.59 2.43 -7.71
C PRO A 34 -19.35 3.25 -7.36
N PRO A 35 -19.50 4.56 -7.14
CA PRO A 35 -18.37 5.42 -6.79
C PRO A 35 -17.62 4.83 -5.61
N ILE A 36 -16.28 4.85 -5.69
CA ILE A 36 -15.43 4.44 -4.57
C ILE A 36 -15.54 5.54 -3.53
N GLY A 37 -16.34 5.31 -2.49
CA GLY A 37 -16.38 6.19 -1.33
C GLY A 37 -15.11 6.05 -0.50
N ASN A 38 -14.79 7.08 0.28
CA ASN A 38 -13.76 6.96 1.30
C ASN A 38 -14.24 5.98 2.37
N LEU A 39 -13.44 4.95 2.63
CA LEU A 39 -13.66 4.02 3.73
C LEU A 39 -12.62 4.30 4.81
N SER A 40 -13.06 4.26 6.07
CA SER A 40 -12.18 4.32 7.23
C SER A 40 -12.53 3.13 8.11
N GLY A 41 -11.51 2.35 8.46
CA GLY A 41 -11.66 1.14 9.25
C GLY A 41 -10.42 0.90 10.11
N ARG A 42 -10.51 -0.09 10.98
CA ARG A 42 -9.39 -0.55 11.81
C ARG A 42 -9.38 -2.07 11.81
N SER A 43 -8.20 -2.62 11.61
CA SER A 43 -7.90 -4.05 11.77
C SER A 43 -6.61 -4.16 12.58
N ASP A 44 -6.49 -5.23 13.35
CA ASP A 44 -5.23 -5.69 13.95
C ASP A 44 -4.54 -6.79 13.10
N ASP A 45 -5.19 -7.22 12.01
CA ASP A 45 -4.67 -8.17 11.03
C ASP A 45 -4.36 -7.49 9.70
N LEU A 46 -3.10 -7.59 9.26
CA LEU A 46 -2.64 -7.08 7.97
C LEU A 46 -3.32 -7.79 6.79
N GLN A 47 -3.69 -9.07 6.96
CA GLN A 47 -4.35 -9.83 5.91
C GLN A 47 -5.68 -9.16 5.51
N ALA A 48 -6.46 -8.67 6.47
CA ALA A 48 -7.73 -8.02 6.16
C ALA A 48 -7.56 -6.79 5.25
N ILE A 49 -6.52 -5.99 5.48
CA ILE A 49 -6.20 -4.81 4.66
C ILE A 49 -5.70 -5.23 3.27
N VAL A 50 -4.88 -6.28 3.21
CA VAL A 50 -4.41 -6.84 1.93
C VAL A 50 -5.57 -7.40 1.10
N ASP A 51 -6.47 -8.15 1.72
CA ASP A 51 -7.62 -8.73 1.05
C ASP A 51 -8.56 -7.65 0.51
N GLU A 52 -8.76 -6.54 1.24
CA GLU A 52 -9.49 -5.36 0.75
C GLU A 52 -8.78 -4.72 -0.45
N GLY A 53 -7.46 -4.52 -0.38
CA GLY A 53 -6.66 -4.00 -1.49
C GLY A 53 -6.74 -4.88 -2.74
N LEU A 54 -6.70 -6.20 -2.58
CA LEU A 54 -6.85 -7.17 -3.67
C LEU A 54 -8.26 -7.15 -4.27
N GLN A 55 -9.31 -7.01 -3.45
CA GLN A 55 -10.69 -6.88 -3.93
C GLN A 55 -10.89 -5.58 -4.73
N LEU A 56 -10.30 -4.47 -4.27
CA LEU A 56 -10.29 -3.22 -5.02
C LEU A 56 -9.55 -3.38 -6.35
N ALA A 57 -8.39 -4.05 -6.35
CA ALA A 57 -7.61 -4.31 -7.55
C ALA A 57 -8.36 -5.19 -8.57
N GLN A 58 -9.10 -6.20 -8.11
CA GLN A 58 -9.96 -7.03 -8.97
C GLN A 58 -11.08 -6.22 -9.62
N ARG A 59 -11.66 -5.26 -8.89
CA ARG A 59 -12.75 -4.42 -9.39
C ARG A 59 -12.26 -3.33 -10.35
N LEU A 60 -11.15 -2.70 -10.05
CA LEU A 60 -10.72 -1.46 -10.70
C LEU A 60 -9.56 -1.67 -11.69
N GLY A 61 -8.87 -2.80 -11.59
CA GLY A 61 -7.57 -3.03 -12.20
C GLY A 61 -6.44 -2.68 -11.23
N PRO A 62 -5.38 -3.50 -11.15
CA PRO A 62 -4.33 -3.35 -10.15
C PRO A 62 -3.51 -2.05 -10.30
N SER A 63 -3.35 -1.55 -11.52
CA SER A 63 -2.67 -0.27 -11.79
C SER A 63 -3.43 0.98 -11.31
N ARG A 64 -4.69 0.81 -10.90
CA ARG A 64 -5.56 1.89 -10.39
C ARG A 64 -5.68 1.88 -8.87
N VAL A 65 -4.96 0.97 -8.20
CA VAL A 65 -4.93 0.85 -6.75
C VAL A 65 -3.49 1.03 -6.29
N LEU A 66 -3.27 1.89 -5.30
CA LEU A 66 -1.99 2.04 -4.61
C LEU A 66 -2.20 1.65 -3.16
N VAL A 67 -1.40 0.72 -2.65
CA VAL A 67 -1.37 0.42 -1.23
C VAL A 67 -0.17 1.11 -0.59
N VAL A 68 -0.43 1.88 0.46
CA VAL A 68 0.57 2.62 1.22
C VAL A 68 0.62 2.03 2.63
N PHE A 69 1.78 1.54 3.03
CA PHE A 69 2.01 1.09 4.40
C PHE A 69 2.83 2.13 5.16
N ASP A 70 2.43 2.40 6.40
CA ASP A 70 3.36 2.91 7.39
C ASP A 70 4.34 1.81 7.83
N LEU A 71 5.41 2.16 8.52
CA LEU A 71 6.44 1.23 8.96
C LEU A 71 6.31 0.88 10.45
N ASP A 72 6.47 1.87 11.32
CA ASP A 72 6.59 1.68 12.77
C ASP A 72 5.26 1.27 13.39
N ASN A 73 5.26 0.16 14.13
CA ASN A 73 4.06 -0.49 14.68
C ASN A 73 2.98 -0.86 13.64
N THR A 74 3.30 -0.77 12.34
CA THR A 74 2.45 -1.25 11.24
C THR A 74 3.04 -2.51 10.61
N LEU A 75 4.26 -2.45 10.07
CA LEU A 75 4.95 -3.59 9.47
C LEU A 75 5.99 -4.21 10.39
N PHE A 76 6.71 -3.37 11.14
CA PHE A 76 7.65 -3.82 12.15
C PHE A 76 7.66 -2.90 13.36
N ALA A 77 8.16 -3.41 14.48
CA ALA A 77 8.31 -2.69 15.73
C ALA A 77 9.65 -3.05 16.38
N MET A 78 10.11 -2.22 17.32
CA MET A 78 11.27 -2.57 18.15
C MET A 78 11.06 -3.93 18.84
N GLU A 79 12.09 -4.76 18.89
CA GLU A 79 12.03 -6.05 19.57
C GLU A 79 11.87 -5.89 21.08
N GLN A 80 12.47 -4.84 21.64
CA GLN A 80 12.40 -4.48 23.04
C GLN A 80 11.57 -3.20 23.27
N GLY A 81 11.18 -2.98 24.53
CA GLY A 81 10.50 -1.74 24.93
C GLY A 81 11.38 -0.49 24.85
N LEU A 82 12.66 -0.58 25.22
CA LEU A 82 13.57 0.56 25.19
C LEU A 82 13.78 1.08 23.76
N GLY A 83 13.45 2.34 23.51
CA GLY A 83 13.54 2.97 22.19
C GLY A 83 12.31 2.75 21.30
N SER A 84 11.29 2.01 21.76
CA SER A 84 10.02 1.91 21.05
C SER A 84 9.23 3.22 21.14
N ASP A 85 8.20 3.35 20.30
CA ASP A 85 7.30 4.50 20.35
C ASP A 85 6.58 4.61 21.70
N GLN A 86 6.28 3.47 22.32
CA GLN A 86 5.70 3.42 23.66
C GLN A 86 6.69 3.94 24.72
N TRP A 87 7.98 3.61 24.60
CA TRP A 87 9.00 4.20 25.47
C TRP A 87 9.15 5.69 25.23
N TYR A 88 9.08 6.15 23.98
CA TYR A 88 9.15 7.57 23.64
C TYR A 88 7.99 8.36 24.25
N GLU A 89 6.75 7.90 24.08
CA GLU A 89 5.57 8.56 24.66
C GLU A 89 5.56 8.49 26.20
N TRP A 90 6.01 7.38 26.78
CA TRP A 90 6.21 7.28 28.23
C TRP A 90 7.24 8.30 28.73
N GLN A 91 8.38 8.44 28.06
CA GLN A 91 9.42 9.41 28.41
C GLN A 91 8.95 10.87 28.28
N LYS A 92 8.14 11.16 27.26
CA LYS A 92 7.51 12.47 27.08
C LYS A 92 6.55 12.79 28.21
N ALA A 93 5.72 11.83 28.63
CA ALA A 93 4.83 11.98 29.78
C ALA A 93 5.60 12.12 31.10
N ALA A 94 6.65 11.31 31.31
CA ALA A 94 7.50 11.38 32.49
C ALA A 94 8.21 12.73 32.63
N ALA A 95 8.76 13.26 31.53
CA ALA A 95 9.41 14.57 31.51
C ALA A 95 8.43 15.72 31.78
N ALA A 96 7.15 15.58 31.40
CA ALA A 96 6.12 16.56 31.70
C ALA A 96 5.71 16.54 33.18
N LEU A 97 5.85 15.39 33.86
CA LEU A 97 5.54 15.23 35.28
C LEU A 97 6.69 15.73 36.17
N ASP A 98 7.91 15.26 35.91
CA ASP A 98 9.12 15.67 36.62
C ASP A 98 10.32 15.66 35.66
N PRO A 99 10.71 16.82 35.11
CA PRO A 99 11.85 16.91 34.19
C PRO A 99 13.20 16.64 34.87
N CYS A 100 13.26 16.61 36.20
CA CYS A 100 14.47 16.36 36.98
C CYS A 100 14.60 14.88 37.43
N ASP A 101 13.62 14.03 37.13
CA ASP A 101 13.69 12.60 37.40
C ASP A 101 14.88 11.99 36.65
N ALA A 102 15.77 11.30 37.37
CA ALA A 102 16.97 10.69 36.81
C ALA A 102 16.69 9.63 35.71
N ARG A 103 15.44 9.16 35.59
CA ARG A 103 14.99 8.25 34.53
C ARG A 103 14.59 8.98 33.25
N VAL A 104 14.40 10.29 33.28
CA VAL A 104 14.04 11.09 32.10
C VAL A 104 15.27 11.31 31.25
N VAL A 105 15.13 10.96 29.98
CA VAL A 105 16.12 11.21 28.93
C VAL A 105 15.83 12.58 28.32
N ALA A 106 16.84 13.46 28.34
CA ALA A 106 16.70 14.81 27.80
C ALA A 106 16.54 14.79 26.26
N ASP A 107 17.58 14.35 25.54
CA ASP A 107 17.53 14.23 24.07
C ASP A 107 16.96 12.87 23.65
N ARG A 108 15.65 12.73 23.78
CA ARG A 108 14.93 11.47 23.48
C ARG A 108 15.04 11.06 22.01
N PHE A 109 15.07 12.02 21.09
CA PHE A 109 15.18 11.73 19.67
C PHE A 109 16.55 11.18 19.30
N ALA A 110 17.64 11.77 19.83
CA ALA A 110 18.98 11.24 19.61
C ALA A 110 19.13 9.84 20.20
N VAL A 111 18.63 9.61 21.43
CA VAL A 111 18.67 8.29 22.08
C VAL A 111 17.83 7.27 21.32
N GLN A 112 16.62 7.62 20.89
CA GLN A 112 15.78 6.71 20.09
C GLN A 112 16.46 6.37 18.75
N GLY A 113 17.10 7.34 18.09
CA GLY A 113 17.85 7.07 16.87
C GLY A 113 19.05 6.18 17.05
N ALA A 114 19.82 6.38 18.13
CA ALA A 114 20.91 5.48 18.49
C ALA A 114 20.38 4.06 18.77
N LEU A 115 19.22 3.94 19.41
CA LEU A 115 18.59 2.64 19.68
C LEU A 115 18.07 1.97 18.40
N TYR A 116 17.44 2.71 17.47
CA TYR A 116 17.08 2.17 16.15
C TYR A 116 18.32 1.70 15.38
N PHE A 117 19.47 2.39 15.54
CA PHE A 117 20.72 1.96 14.93
C PHE A 117 21.31 0.72 15.60
N ALA A 118 21.34 0.66 16.94
CA ALA A 118 21.98 -0.41 17.69
C ALA A 118 21.12 -1.66 17.89
N SER A 119 19.81 -1.55 17.67
CA SER A 119 18.84 -2.61 17.98
C SER A 119 18.18 -3.20 16.75
N ALA A 120 17.50 -4.31 17.02
CA ALA A 120 16.75 -5.09 16.07
C ALA A 120 15.25 -4.75 16.12
N MET A 121 14.59 -4.87 14.97
CA MET A 121 13.13 -4.79 14.86
C MET A 121 12.56 -6.12 14.42
N ARG A 122 11.35 -6.43 14.88
CA ARG A 122 10.59 -7.62 14.51
C ARG A 122 9.38 -7.25 13.67
N PRO A 123 8.86 -8.15 12.83
CA PRO A 123 7.56 -7.95 12.21
C PRO A 123 6.47 -7.80 13.28
N THR A 124 5.48 -6.97 12.99
CA THR A 124 4.25 -6.86 13.80
C THR A 124 3.40 -8.13 13.68
N GLN A 125 3.41 -8.74 12.50
CA GLN A 125 2.75 -10.01 12.18
C GLN A 125 3.75 -10.97 11.51
N PRO A 126 3.78 -12.28 11.85
CA PRO A 126 4.77 -13.23 11.33
C PRO A 126 4.85 -13.30 9.80
N ASP A 127 3.74 -13.10 9.11
CA ASP A 127 3.61 -13.19 7.66
C ASP A 127 3.49 -11.81 6.98
N ALA A 128 3.78 -10.71 7.67
CA ALA A 128 3.65 -9.34 7.13
C ALA A 128 4.38 -9.15 5.78
N ALA A 129 5.60 -9.67 5.64
CA ALA A 129 6.34 -9.59 4.37
C ALA A 129 5.67 -10.41 3.25
N MET A 130 5.04 -11.53 3.60
CA MET A 130 4.27 -12.34 2.65
C MET A 130 3.00 -11.60 2.23
N GLN A 131 2.30 -10.95 3.16
CA GLN A 131 1.11 -10.14 2.88
C GLN A 131 1.42 -9.00 1.90
N LEU A 132 2.53 -8.29 2.10
CA LEU A 132 3.02 -7.30 1.15
C LEU A 132 3.26 -7.92 -0.23
N ARG A 133 3.93 -9.08 -0.28
CA ARG A 133 4.23 -9.76 -1.54
C ARG A 133 2.96 -10.20 -2.29
N ARG A 134 1.88 -10.60 -1.61
CA ARG A 134 0.60 -10.95 -2.25
C ARG A 134 0.04 -9.79 -3.09
N LEU A 135 0.13 -8.56 -2.61
CA LEU A 135 -0.27 -7.37 -3.37
C LEU A 135 0.60 -7.18 -4.61
N GLN A 136 1.92 -7.29 -4.44
CA GLN A 136 2.88 -7.12 -5.54
C GLN A 136 2.73 -8.19 -6.63
N ASP A 137 2.55 -9.45 -6.23
CA ASP A 137 2.34 -10.58 -7.13
C ASP A 137 1.00 -10.45 -7.89
N ALA A 138 0.03 -9.70 -7.35
CA ALA A 138 -1.21 -9.29 -8.03
C ALA A 138 -1.07 -8.04 -8.93
N GLY A 139 0.15 -7.50 -9.06
CA GLY A 139 0.45 -6.31 -9.87
C GLY A 139 0.07 -4.98 -9.22
N VAL A 140 -0.27 -4.97 -7.93
CA VAL A 140 -0.63 -3.75 -7.19
C VAL A 140 0.65 -3.01 -6.78
N PRO A 141 0.79 -1.72 -7.14
CA PRO A 141 1.82 -0.85 -6.58
C PRO A 141 1.75 -0.77 -5.05
N VAL A 142 2.90 -0.95 -4.40
CA VAL A 142 3.01 -0.87 -2.94
C VAL A 142 4.17 0.04 -2.57
N ILE A 143 3.92 1.02 -1.71
CA ILE A 143 4.96 1.90 -1.15
C ILE A 143 4.93 1.90 0.38
N ALA A 144 6.07 2.24 0.96
CA ALA A 144 6.16 2.65 2.36
C ALA A 144 6.13 4.17 2.47
N LEU A 145 5.33 4.71 3.39
CA LEU A 145 5.34 6.12 3.77
C LEU A 145 5.50 6.20 5.28
N THR A 146 6.59 6.81 5.75
CA THR A 146 6.97 6.83 7.17
C THR A 146 7.33 8.23 7.63
N SER A 147 7.12 8.50 8.92
CA SER A 147 7.58 9.71 9.60
C SER A 147 9.09 9.72 9.87
N ARG A 148 9.79 8.60 9.67
CA ARG A 148 11.24 8.52 9.83
C ARG A 148 11.95 9.48 8.87
N GLY A 149 12.69 10.42 9.43
CA GLY A 149 13.58 11.30 8.68
C GLY A 149 14.78 10.58 8.03
N VAL A 150 15.48 11.30 7.14
CA VAL A 150 16.62 10.77 6.36
C VAL A 150 17.73 10.19 7.23
N VAL A 151 17.93 10.74 8.44
CA VAL A 151 18.91 10.24 9.42
C VAL A 151 18.64 8.81 9.87
N TYR A 152 17.41 8.31 9.68
CA TYR A 152 17.04 6.93 10.01
C TYR A 152 17.08 5.95 8.83
N ARG A 153 17.53 6.40 7.64
CA ARG A 153 17.42 5.63 6.40
C ARG A 153 18.22 4.33 6.44
N LEU A 154 19.46 4.35 6.95
CA LEU A 154 20.33 3.17 6.93
C LEU A 154 19.78 2.02 7.79
N GLN A 155 19.36 2.32 9.02
CA GLN A 155 18.74 1.35 9.91
C GLN A 155 17.38 0.90 9.39
N THR A 156 16.59 1.79 8.77
CA THR A 156 15.34 1.40 8.10
C THR A 156 15.58 0.36 7.00
N PHE A 157 16.55 0.60 6.11
CA PHE A 157 16.88 -0.37 5.05
C PHE A 157 17.50 -1.65 5.58
N ARG A 158 18.25 -1.59 6.68
CA ARG A 158 18.74 -2.79 7.36
C ARG A 158 17.57 -3.63 7.87
N GLU A 159 16.62 -3.03 8.60
CA GLU A 159 15.50 -3.77 9.19
C GLU A 159 14.49 -4.26 8.14
N LEU A 160 14.24 -3.50 7.08
CA LEU A 160 13.44 -3.97 5.95
C LEU A 160 14.03 -5.24 5.34
N ARG A 161 15.34 -5.22 5.04
CA ARG A 161 16.04 -6.40 4.49
C ARG A 161 16.07 -7.57 5.46
N ARG A 162 16.38 -7.31 6.74
CA ARG A 162 16.44 -8.33 7.79
C ARG A 162 15.10 -9.05 7.96
N ASN A 163 13.99 -8.33 7.83
CA ASN A 163 12.64 -8.85 8.00
C ASN A 163 11.94 -9.25 6.69
N GLY A 164 12.68 -9.29 5.57
CA GLY A 164 12.17 -9.81 4.30
C GLY A 164 11.21 -8.88 3.54
N PHE A 165 11.10 -7.61 3.92
CA PHE A 165 10.29 -6.63 3.20
C PHE A 165 11.05 -6.09 1.98
N ASP A 166 10.44 -6.22 0.79
CA ASP A 166 11.01 -5.72 -0.46
C ASP A 166 9.98 -4.90 -1.27
N PHE A 167 10.11 -3.58 -1.21
CA PHE A 167 9.25 -2.66 -1.93
C PHE A 167 9.66 -2.42 -3.39
N ARG A 168 10.79 -2.99 -3.84
CA ARG A 168 11.32 -2.72 -5.19
C ARG A 168 10.49 -3.39 -6.29
N ARG A 169 9.80 -4.49 -5.96
CA ARG A 169 9.07 -5.32 -6.94
C ARG A 169 7.91 -4.58 -7.62
N SER A 170 7.29 -3.64 -6.93
CA SER A 170 6.19 -2.83 -7.43
C SER A 170 6.44 -1.33 -7.23
N ALA A 171 7.72 -0.94 -7.18
CA ALA A 171 8.12 0.43 -6.95
C ALA A 171 7.52 1.38 -7.99
N ILE A 172 7.02 2.52 -7.52
CA ILE A 172 6.57 3.61 -8.36
C ILE A 172 7.74 4.58 -8.55
N GLY A 173 8.40 4.54 -9.71
CA GLY A 173 9.54 5.41 -10.00
C GLY A 173 10.61 4.73 -10.86
N PRO A 174 11.70 5.46 -11.18
CA PRO A 174 12.84 4.88 -11.90
C PRO A 174 13.51 3.78 -11.08
N GLU A 175 14.12 2.83 -11.78
CA GLU A 175 14.95 1.80 -11.15
C GLU A 175 16.09 2.45 -10.36
N GLY A 176 16.26 2.03 -9.10
CA GLY A 176 17.22 2.65 -8.17
C GLY A 176 16.71 3.90 -7.44
N GLY A 177 15.50 4.37 -7.74
CA GLY A 177 14.90 5.55 -7.12
C GLY A 177 15.41 6.85 -7.72
N TRP A 178 14.92 7.97 -7.18
CA TRP A 178 15.34 9.30 -7.61
C TRP A 178 16.74 9.63 -7.08
N PRO A 179 17.58 10.35 -7.86
CA PRO A 179 18.86 10.83 -7.37
C PRO A 179 18.64 11.70 -6.12
N ASP A 180 19.29 11.32 -5.03
CA ASP A 180 19.31 12.07 -3.78
C ASP A 180 20.77 12.18 -3.34
N THR A 181 21.23 13.38 -3.02
CA THR A 181 22.53 13.55 -2.38
C THR A 181 22.33 13.17 -0.92
N PHE A 182 22.91 12.05 -0.50
CA PHE A 182 22.95 11.66 0.91
C PHE A 182 23.77 12.69 1.70
N THR A 183 23.16 13.83 2.04
CA THR A 183 23.73 14.89 2.89
C THR A 183 23.15 14.79 4.29
#